data_AF-A0A7X3TQ47-F1
#
_entry.id   AF-A0A7X3TQ47-F1
#
_cell.length_a   1.000
_cell.length_b   1.000
_cell.length_c   1.000
_cell.angle_alpha   90.00
_cell.angle_beta   90.00
_cell.angle_gamma   90.00
#
_symmetry.space_group_name_H-M   'P 1'
#
loop_
_entity.id
_entity.type
_entity.pdbx_description
1 polymer ?
#
loop_
_entity_poly.entity_id
_entity_poly.type
_entity_poly.pdbx_seq_one_letter_code
_entity_poly.pdbx_strand_id
1 'polypeptide(L)'
;MSEAYVVDKNLGQPLLLEEGDLPQKNADGEPVVALTDEQKYLFDVRGWLLVPGVLDDDEIEAMREYALRVQHHPESLPEHERSFVAGT
;
A
#
# COMPACT_ATOMS: atom_id res chain seq x y z
N MET A 1 4.44 3.15 32.34
CA MET A 1 5.01 2.98 30.98
C MET A 1 4.74 4.27 30.24
N SER A 2 5.78 4.92 29.71
CA SER A 2 5.67 6.27 29.14
C SER A 2 4.93 6.21 27.80
N GLU A 3 3.70 6.70 27.74
CA GLU A 3 3.01 6.93 26.47
C GLU A 3 3.79 7.96 25.65
N ALA A 4 4.07 7.63 24.39
CA ALA A 4 4.74 8.54 23.46
C ALA A 4 3.78 9.70 23.14
N TYR A 5 4.26 10.94 23.30
CA TYR A 5 3.50 12.13 22.95
C TYR A 5 3.45 12.27 21.43
N VAL A 6 2.30 11.92 20.83
CA VAL A 6 2.02 12.11 19.40
C VAL A 6 1.38 13.48 19.23
N VAL A 7 1.98 14.34 18.39
CA VAL A 7 1.40 15.65 18.06
C VAL A 7 0.19 15.42 17.17
N ASP A 8 -0.97 15.54 17.80
CA ASP A 8 -2.29 15.31 17.22
C ASP A 8 -2.59 16.35 16.11
N LYS A 9 -2.85 15.84 14.90
CA LYS A 9 -3.32 16.65 13.75
C LYS A 9 -4.85 16.57 13.59
N ASN A 10 -5.59 16.11 14.60
CA ASN A 10 -7.02 15.80 14.50
C ASN A 10 -7.95 16.79 15.25
N LEU A 11 -7.70 18.10 15.14
CA LEU A 11 -8.64 19.14 15.65
C LEU A 11 -9.00 19.02 17.16
N GLY A 12 -8.19 18.32 17.97
CA GLY A 12 -8.27 18.35 19.44
C GLY A 12 -8.85 17.12 20.12
N GLN A 13 -8.99 15.97 19.44
CA GLN A 13 -9.31 14.71 20.11
C GLN A 13 -8.25 13.64 19.82
N PRO A 14 -7.57 13.10 20.86
CA PRO A 14 -6.52 12.11 20.66
C PRO A 14 -7.11 10.86 20.00
N LEU A 15 -6.40 10.34 18.99
CA LEU A 15 -6.74 9.06 18.37
C LEU A 15 -6.48 7.94 19.39
N LEU A 16 -7.53 7.47 20.05
CA LEU A 16 -7.50 6.28 20.90
C LEU A 16 -7.73 5.08 19.99
N LEU A 17 -6.70 4.27 19.79
CA LEU A 17 -6.81 3.02 19.04
C LEU A 17 -7.12 1.89 20.03
N GLU A 18 -8.31 1.29 19.90
CA GLU A 18 -8.72 0.10 20.62
C GLU A 18 -8.31 -1.18 19.88
N GLU A 19 -8.33 -2.31 20.60
CA GLU A 19 -8.02 -3.62 20.04
C GLU A 19 -9.10 -4.01 19.02
N GLY A 20 -8.75 -4.00 17.73
CA GLY A 20 -9.66 -4.25 16.61
C GLY A 20 -9.92 -3.05 15.69
N ASP A 21 -9.44 -1.85 16.03
CA ASP A 21 -9.63 -0.65 15.20
C ASP A 21 -8.84 -0.71 13.88
N LEU A 22 -7.75 -1.47 13.85
CA LEU A 22 -6.90 -1.65 12.68
C LEU A 22 -7.04 -3.06 12.09
N PRO A 23 -7.04 -3.22 10.75
CA PRO A 23 -7.00 -4.52 10.11
C PRO A 23 -5.83 -5.36 10.62
N GLN A 24 -6.11 -6.59 11.02
CA GLN A 24 -5.10 -7.54 11.50
C GLN A 24 -4.59 -8.48 10.40
N LYS A 25 -5.24 -8.45 9.23
CA LYS A 25 -4.94 -9.31 8.08
C LYS A 25 -4.89 -8.52 6.78
N ASN A 26 -4.08 -8.97 5.83
CA ASN A 26 -4.02 -8.45 4.46
C ASN A 26 -5.17 -9.01 3.59
N ALA A 27 -5.19 -8.64 2.31
CA ALA A 27 -6.19 -9.09 1.33
C ALA A 27 -6.21 -10.62 1.14
N ASP A 28 -5.08 -11.27 1.37
CA ASP A 28 -4.90 -12.72 1.27
C ASP A 28 -5.26 -13.46 2.58
N GLY A 29 -5.66 -12.73 3.62
CA GLY A 29 -6.02 -13.28 4.93
C GLY A 29 -4.83 -13.63 5.83
N GLU A 30 -3.62 -13.25 5.44
CA GLU A 30 -2.39 -13.41 6.22
C GLU A 30 -2.23 -12.29 7.26
N PRO A 31 -1.55 -12.53 8.39
CA PRO A 31 -1.33 -11.50 9.40
C PRO A 31 -0.57 -10.28 8.83
N VAL A 32 -0.92 -9.08 9.31
CA VAL A 32 -0.17 -7.86 8.97
C VAL A 32 1.27 -7.99 9.44
N VAL A 33 2.21 -7.67 8.54
CA VAL A 33 3.64 -7.64 8.85
C VAL A 33 3.99 -6.32 9.54
N ALA A 34 4.47 -6.40 10.79
CA ALA A 34 4.95 -5.24 11.52
C ALA A 34 6.28 -4.74 10.94
N LEU A 35 6.45 -3.42 10.82
CA LEU A 35 7.73 -2.81 10.48
C LEU A 35 8.77 -3.12 11.56
N THR A 36 10.01 -3.37 11.14
CA THR A 36 11.16 -3.45 12.05
C THR A 36 11.45 -2.09 12.67
N ASP A 37 12.17 -2.04 13.79
CA ASP A 37 12.53 -0.77 14.43
C ASP A 37 13.43 0.11 13.53
N GLU A 38 14.30 -0.52 12.73
CA GLU A 38 15.06 0.18 11.71
C GLU A 38 14.15 0.80 10.64
N GLN A 39 13.17 0.05 10.14
CA GLN A 39 12.20 0.58 9.16
C GLN A 39 11.37 1.74 9.74
N LYS A 40 10.93 1.65 11.00
CA LYS A 40 10.25 2.77 11.67
C LYS A 40 11.15 4.01 11.72
N TYR A 41 12.39 3.84 12.15
CA TYR A 41 13.36 4.93 12.18
C TYR A 41 13.62 5.53 10.80
N LEU A 42 13.81 4.69 9.78
CA LEU A 42 14.03 5.14 8.41
C LEU A 42 12.82 5.91 7.86
N PHE A 43 11.61 5.44 8.17
CA PHE A 43 10.38 6.13 7.80
C PHE A 43 10.25 7.48 8.51
N ASP A 44 10.54 7.55 9.80
CA ASP A 44 10.52 8.81 10.56
C ASP A 44 11.51 9.84 10.02
N VAL A 45 12.69 9.39 9.59
CA VAL A 45 13.75 10.28 9.07
C VAL A 45 13.51 10.70 7.62
N ARG A 46 12.97 9.81 6.78
CA ARG A 46 12.88 10.01 5.32
C ARG A 46 11.48 10.35 4.83
N GLY A 47 10.46 9.97 5.59
CA GLY A 47 9.05 9.98 5.18
C GLY A 47 8.66 8.89 4.19
N TRP A 48 9.55 7.95 3.86
CA TRP A 48 9.30 6.85 2.92
C TRP A 48 10.16 5.61 3.23
N LEU A 49 9.70 4.45 2.73
CA LEU A 49 10.42 3.18 2.76
C LEU A 49 10.53 2.59 1.36
N LEU A 50 11.70 2.05 1.03
CA LEU A 50 11.90 1.23 -0.16
C LEU A 50 11.89 -0.23 0.27
N VAL A 51 10.92 -0.99 -0.23
CA VAL A 51 10.84 -2.44 -0.08
C VAL A 51 11.19 -3.05 -1.44
N PRO A 52 12.38 -3.65 -1.61
CA PRO A 52 12.76 -4.27 -2.87
C PRO A 52 12.03 -5.59 -3.08
N GLY A 53 11.77 -5.95 -4.34
CA GLY A 53 11.20 -7.27 -4.69
C GLY A 53 9.79 -7.50 -4.16
N VAL A 54 8.98 -6.44 -4.05
CA VAL A 54 7.55 -6.56 -3.70
C VAL A 54 6.78 -7.28 -4.81
N LEU A 55 7.19 -7.07 -6.06
CA LEU A 55 6.66 -7.75 -7.23
C LEU A 55 7.78 -8.56 -7.86
N ASP A 56 7.45 -9.74 -8.37
CA ASP A 56 8.36 -10.53 -9.18
C ASP A 56 8.43 -10.02 -10.64
N ASP A 57 9.38 -10.54 -11.42
CA ASP A 57 9.61 -10.09 -12.80
C ASP A 57 8.40 -10.38 -13.71
N ASP A 58 7.66 -11.46 -13.46
CA ASP A 58 6.50 -11.86 -14.27
C ASP A 58 5.31 -10.93 -14.00
N GLU A 59 5.07 -10.58 -12.72
CA GLU A 59 4.07 -9.60 -12.31
C GLU A 59 4.36 -8.21 -12.90
N ILE A 60 5.63 -7.79 -12.86
CA ILE A 60 6.07 -6.50 -13.42
C ILE A 60 5.80 -6.46 -14.94
N GLU A 61 6.18 -7.51 -15.67
CA GLU A 61 6.00 -7.53 -17.11
C GLU A 61 4.51 -7.56 -17.50
N ALA A 62 3.70 -8.36 -16.81
CA ALA A 62 2.26 -8.41 -17.05
C ALA A 62 1.57 -7.05 -16.82
N MET A 63 1.87 -6.38 -15.70
CA MET A 63 1.33 -5.05 -15.39
C MET A 63 1.77 -4.01 -16.42
N ARG A 64 3.04 -4.06 -16.83
CA ARG A 64 3.62 -3.15 -17.83
C ARG A 64 2.99 -3.34 -19.21
N GLU A 65 2.85 -4.58 -19.67
CA GLU A 65 2.22 -4.90 -20.96
C GLU A 65 0.78 -4.40 -20.98
N TYR A 66 0.03 -4.64 -19.91
CA TYR A 66 -1.33 -4.13 -19.77
C TYR A 66 -1.39 -2.60 -19.86
N ALA A 67 -0.58 -1.89 -19.07
CA ALA A 67 -0.56 -0.44 -19.07
C ALA A 67 -0.23 0.16 -20.46
N LEU A 68 0.74 -0.43 -21.15
CA LEU A 68 1.11 -0.01 -22.52
C LEU A 68 -0.01 -0.29 -23.53
N ARG A 69 -0.69 -1.42 -23.39
CA ARG A 69 -1.82 -1.80 -24.24
C ARG A 69 -3.03 -0.88 -24.02
N VAL A 70 -3.36 -0.52 -22.78
CA VAL A 70 -4.38 0.49 -22.47
C VAL A 70 -4.01 1.84 -23.08
N GLN A 71 -2.74 2.25 -22.99
CA GLN A 71 -2.28 3.53 -23.50
C GLN A 71 -2.26 3.62 -25.04
N HIS A 72 -1.81 2.56 -25.71
CA HIS A 72 -1.54 2.60 -27.15
C HIS A 72 -2.58 1.89 -28.01
N HIS A 73 -3.25 0.88 -27.46
CA HIS A 73 -4.19 0.01 -28.17
C HIS A 73 -5.45 -0.31 -27.34
N PRO A 74 -6.16 0.69 -26.78
CA PRO A 74 -7.32 0.43 -25.91
C PRO A 74 -8.43 -0.36 -26.60
N GLU A 75 -8.62 -0.18 -27.92
CA GLU A 75 -9.62 -0.92 -28.69
C GLU A 75 -9.35 -2.43 -28.78
N SER A 76 -8.11 -2.86 -28.49
CA SER A 76 -7.76 -4.30 -28.42
C SER A 76 -8.29 -4.98 -27.15
N LEU A 77 -8.68 -4.20 -26.14
CA LEU A 77 -9.22 -4.69 -24.87
C LEU A 77 -10.75 -4.62 -24.88
N PRO A 78 -11.44 -5.51 -24.14
CA PRO A 78 -12.86 -5.37 -23.82
C PRO A 78 -13.16 -3.99 -23.21
N GLU A 79 -14.33 -3.42 -23.49
CA GLU A 79 -14.68 -2.05 -23.05
C GLU A 79 -14.45 -1.81 -21.54
N HIS A 80 -14.81 -2.79 -20.71
CA HIS A 80 -14.65 -2.72 -19.25
C HIS A 80 -13.19 -2.80 -18.77
N GLU A 81 -12.26 -3.18 -19.66
CA GLU A 81 -10.82 -3.30 -19.40
C GLU A 81 -10.00 -2.13 -19.97
N ARG A 82 -10.62 -1.13 -20.60
CA ARG A 82 -9.92 0.01 -21.25
C ARG A 82 -9.56 1.14 -20.29
N SER A 83 -9.30 0.82 -19.02
CA SER A 83 -8.98 1.80 -17.98
C SER A 83 -7.85 1.29 -17.11
N PHE A 84 -6.96 2.17 -16.65
CA PHE A 84 -5.91 1.78 -15.70
C PHE A 84 -6.44 1.29 -14.35
N VAL A 85 -7.70 1.58 -14.05
CA VAL A 85 -8.40 1.10 -12.85
C VAL A 85 -9.25 -0.14 -13.17
N ALA A 86 -9.29 -0.56 -14.42
CA ALA A 86 -9.96 -1.80 -14.76
C ALA A 86 -9.11 -2.99 -14.29
N GLY A 87 -9.76 -3.83 -13.49
CA GLY A 87 -9.12 -4.88 -12.71
C GLY A 87 -10.05 -5.30 -11.59
N THR A 88 -11.07 -6.09 -11.95
CA THR A 88 -11.89 -6.89 -11.02
C THR A 88 -12.30 -8.16 -11.70
#